data_AF-A0A7S4B480-F1
#
_entry.id   AF-A0A7S4B480-F1
#
_cell.length_a   1.000
_cell.length_b   1.000
_cell.length_c   1.000
_cell.angle_alpha   90.00
_cell.angle_beta   90.00
_cell.angle_gamma   90.00
#
_symmetry.space_group_name_H-M   'P 1'
#
loop_
_entity.id
_entity.type
_entity.pdbx_description
1 polymer ?
#
loop_
_entity_poly.entity_id
_entity_poly.type
_entity_poly.pdbx_seq_one_letter_code
_entity_poly.pdbx_strand_id
1 'polypeptide(L)'
;HGGFSLRRPDKLFDIENKAAAFSRAGTEPEIVASFEAVVEDWCTRTERLLAETDSGRGSEEDAGPETELEYWRNRMAKFNSITEQLKGRECKVVLGVLTAAKSKMIKRWKLLDNSITDANNEAKDNVKYLSTLDKHVEPLSTGTP
;
A
#
# COMPACT_ATOMS: atom_id res chain seq x y z
N HIS A 1 -12.61 6.86 4.14
CA HIS A 1 -11.60 5.79 4.29
C HIS A 1 -11.36 5.17 2.92
N GLY A 2 -10.15 5.32 2.36
CA GLY A 2 -9.78 4.69 1.09
C GLY A 2 -9.85 3.18 1.24
N GLY A 3 -10.76 2.53 0.52
CA GLY A 3 -11.29 1.18 0.80
C GLY A 3 -10.33 0.00 0.63
N PHE A 4 -9.01 0.17 0.76
CA PHE A 4 -8.04 -0.92 0.68
C PHE A 4 -7.77 -1.51 2.07
N SER A 5 -8.09 -2.79 2.27
CA SER A 5 -7.80 -3.48 3.54
C SER A 5 -7.05 -4.78 3.32
N LEU A 6 -5.93 -4.98 4.02
CA LEU A 6 -5.16 -6.22 4.00
C LEU A 6 -5.96 -7.37 4.63
N ARG A 7 -5.92 -8.55 4.02
CA ARG A 7 -6.55 -9.75 4.58
C ARG A 7 -5.99 -10.04 5.97
N ARG A 8 -6.86 -10.29 6.94
CA ARG A 8 -6.46 -10.74 8.28
C ARG A 8 -6.13 -12.24 8.26
N PRO A 9 -5.20 -12.72 9.10
CA PRO A 9 -4.96 -14.15 9.24
C PRO A 9 -6.18 -14.86 9.82
N ASP A 10 -6.70 -15.87 9.12
CA ASP A 10 -7.91 -16.62 9.53
C ASP A 10 -7.73 -17.35 10.88
N LYS A 11 -6.50 -17.81 11.13
CA LYS A 11 -6.07 -18.39 12.40
C LYS A 11 -5.13 -17.40 13.07
N LEU A 12 -5.65 -16.65 14.04
CA LEU A 12 -4.81 -15.98 15.03
C LEU A 12 -4.29 -17.06 15.98
N PHE A 13 -3.22 -17.74 15.58
CA PHE A 13 -2.39 -18.47 16.53
C PHE A 13 -2.04 -17.48 17.66
N ASP A 14 -2.16 -17.90 18.93
CA ASP A 14 -1.86 -17.04 20.08
C ASP A 14 -0.35 -16.79 20.18
N ILE A 15 0.14 -15.97 19.26
CA ILE A 15 1.54 -15.63 19.08
C ILE A 15 1.70 -14.22 19.62
N GLU A 16 2.51 -14.10 20.67
CA GLU A 16 2.92 -12.81 21.19
C GLU A 16 3.72 -12.03 20.14
N ASN A 17 3.58 -10.70 20.14
CA ASN A 17 4.38 -9.82 19.29
C ASN A 17 5.80 -9.66 19.86
N LYS A 18 6.58 -10.76 19.87
CA LYS A 18 7.93 -10.86 20.43
C LYS A 18 8.80 -11.82 19.60
N ALA A 19 10.09 -11.51 19.49
CA ALA A 19 11.04 -12.29 18.68
C ALA A 19 11.09 -13.79 19.04
N ALA A 20 11.09 -14.14 20.33
CA ALA A 20 11.10 -15.54 20.75
C ALA A 20 9.85 -16.31 20.31
N ALA A 21 8.68 -15.67 20.39
CA ALA A 21 7.43 -16.26 19.91
C ALA A 21 7.45 -16.42 18.38
N PHE A 22 8.05 -15.47 17.65
CA PHE A 22 8.22 -15.57 16.21
C PHE A 22 9.12 -16.72 15.80
N SER A 23 10.26 -16.90 16.48
CA SER A 23 11.17 -18.02 16.21
C SER A 23 10.49 -19.37 16.46
N ARG A 24 9.73 -19.50 17.54
CA ARG A 24 8.98 -20.74 17.84
C ARG A 24 7.89 -21.00 16.80
N ALA A 25 7.08 -20.01 16.47
CA ALA A 25 6.04 -20.17 15.46
C ALA A 25 6.61 -20.40 14.05
N GLY A 26 7.80 -19.86 13.77
CA GLY A 26 8.49 -20.04 12.49
C GLY A 26 9.04 -21.44 12.25
N THR A 27 9.06 -22.32 13.26
CA THR A 27 9.38 -23.75 13.08
C THR A 27 8.14 -24.60 12.78
N GLU A 28 6.94 -24.05 12.95
CA GLU A 28 5.69 -24.78 12.78
C GLU A 28 5.17 -24.66 11.34
N PRO A 29 5.18 -25.74 10.53
CA PRO A 29 4.87 -25.64 9.09
C PRO A 29 3.44 -25.18 8.80
N GLU A 30 2.46 -25.56 9.64
CA GLU A 30 1.08 -25.09 9.53
C GLU A 30 0.98 -23.57 9.65
N ILE A 31 1.67 -22.99 10.64
CA ILE A 31 1.62 -21.56 10.92
C ILE A 31 2.27 -20.80 9.76
N VAL A 32 3.45 -21.25 9.35
CA VAL A 32 4.18 -20.65 8.23
C VAL A 32 3.34 -20.68 6.96
N ALA A 33 2.78 -21.84 6.58
CA ALA A 33 1.95 -21.97 5.38
C ALA A 33 0.70 -21.07 5.43
N SER A 34 0.04 -20.99 6.60
CA SER A 34 -1.11 -20.11 6.77
C SER A 34 -0.74 -18.64 6.60
N PHE A 35 0.41 -18.21 7.12
CA PHE A 35 0.88 -16.83 7.02
C PHE A 35 1.41 -16.50 5.61
N GLU A 36 2.04 -17.46 4.93
CA GLU A 36 2.43 -17.31 3.53
C GLU A 36 1.23 -17.05 2.63
N ALA A 37 0.12 -17.78 2.82
CA ALA A 37 -1.12 -17.55 2.07
C ALA A 37 -1.74 -16.17 2.34
N VAL A 38 -1.55 -15.62 3.53
CA VAL A 38 -2.00 -14.26 3.87
C VAL A 38 -1.13 -13.22 3.17
N VAL A 39 0.19 -13.37 3.22
CA VAL A 39 1.12 -12.44 2.55
C VAL A 39 1.02 -12.54 1.02
N GLU A 40 0.70 -13.70 0.46
CA GLU A 40 0.43 -13.87 -0.98
C GLU A 40 -0.78 -13.03 -1.42
N ASP A 41 -1.87 -13.01 -0.64
CA ASP A 41 -3.02 -12.14 -0.89
C ASP A 41 -2.62 -10.66 -0.82
N TRP A 42 -1.82 -10.28 0.18
CA TRP A 42 -1.32 -8.91 0.30
C TRP A 42 -0.48 -8.51 -0.91
N CYS A 43 0.39 -9.40 -1.39
CA CYS A 43 1.22 -9.15 -2.56
C CYS A 43 0.34 -8.95 -3.79
N THR A 44 -0.54 -9.90 -4.07
CA THR A 44 -1.42 -9.89 -5.26
C THR A 44 -2.29 -8.64 -5.32
N ARG A 45 -2.88 -8.25 -4.19
CA ARG A 45 -3.76 -7.07 -4.13
C ARG A 45 -2.99 -5.76 -4.22
N THR A 46 -1.79 -5.72 -3.65
CA THR A 46 -0.89 -4.55 -3.76
C THR A 46 -0.38 -4.40 -5.18
N GLU A 47 0.05 -5.47 -5.83
CA GLU A 47 0.47 -5.50 -7.24
C GLU A 47 -0.66 -5.00 -8.14
N ARG A 48 -1.89 -5.49 -7.93
CA ARG A 48 -3.06 -4.99 -8.67
C ARG A 48 -3.29 -3.50 -8.44
N LEU A 49 -3.20 -3.03 -7.20
CA LEU A 49 -3.35 -1.61 -6.89
C LEU A 49 -2.27 -0.77 -7.58
N LEU A 50 -1.03 -1.24 -7.64
CA LEU A 50 0.05 -0.58 -8.38
C LEU A 50 -0.21 -0.60 -9.90
N ALA A 51 -0.69 -1.71 -10.46
CA ALA A 51 -0.96 -1.82 -11.90
C ALA A 51 -2.18 -0.99 -12.37
N GLU A 52 -3.26 -0.92 -11.57
CA GLU A 52 -4.43 -0.06 -11.84
C GLU A 52 -4.02 1.40 -12.07
N THR A 53 -2.92 1.79 -11.45
CA THR A 53 -2.48 3.17 -11.46
C THR A 53 -1.54 3.55 -12.58
N ASP A 54 -0.88 2.58 -13.22
CA ASP A 54 -0.14 2.79 -14.47
C ASP A 54 -1.08 2.81 -15.69
N SER A 55 -2.22 2.13 -15.57
CA SER A 55 -3.20 1.96 -16.65
C SER A 55 -4.10 3.17 -16.87
N GLY A 56 -4.36 3.97 -15.82
CA GLY A 56 -5.29 5.12 -15.88
C GLY A 56 -4.79 6.29 -16.73
N ARG A 57 -3.46 6.45 -16.87
CA ARG A 57 -2.85 7.60 -17.57
C ARG A 57 -3.01 7.57 -19.09
N GLY A 58 -3.35 6.42 -19.67
CA GLY A 58 -3.42 6.24 -21.13
C GLY A 58 -4.76 6.62 -21.77
N SER A 59 -5.78 6.96 -20.99
CA SER A 59 -7.15 7.21 -21.50
C SER A 59 -7.69 8.61 -21.20
N GLU A 60 -6.90 9.48 -20.56
CA GLU A 60 -7.33 10.77 -20.00
C GLU A 60 -6.82 11.97 -20.81
N GLU A 61 -6.84 11.91 -22.15
CA GLU A 61 -6.54 13.07 -23.01
C GLU A 61 -7.53 14.26 -22.83
N ASP A 62 -8.55 14.12 -21.96
CA ASP A 62 -9.61 15.12 -21.71
C ASP A 62 -9.93 15.31 -20.20
N ALA A 63 -9.11 14.80 -19.27
CA ALA A 63 -9.35 14.95 -17.83
C ALA A 63 -8.87 16.33 -17.33
N GLY A 64 -9.78 17.10 -16.72
CA GLY A 64 -9.45 18.40 -16.14
C GLY A 64 -8.59 18.30 -14.86
N PRO A 65 -7.93 19.40 -14.46
CA PRO A 65 -7.01 19.42 -13.31
C PRO A 65 -7.65 18.98 -11.98
N GLU A 66 -8.96 19.18 -11.80
CA GLU A 66 -9.70 18.70 -10.62
C GLU A 66 -9.77 17.16 -10.57
N THR A 67 -9.98 16.51 -11.72
CA THR A 67 -10.07 15.05 -11.84
C THR A 67 -8.72 14.39 -11.55
N GLU A 68 -7.63 14.95 -12.08
CA GLU A 68 -6.27 14.47 -11.78
C GLU A 68 -5.94 14.61 -10.28
N LEU A 69 -6.31 15.74 -9.67
CA LEU A 69 -6.03 15.99 -8.27
C LEU A 69 -6.84 15.07 -7.33
N GLU A 70 -8.10 14.78 -7.65
CA GLU A 70 -8.89 13.77 -6.95
C GLU A 70 -8.28 12.37 -7.09
N TYR A 71 -7.83 12.01 -8.31
CA TYR A 71 -7.14 10.75 -8.57
C TYR A 71 -5.91 10.58 -7.66
N TRP A 72 -5.02 11.57 -7.62
CA TRP A 72 -3.81 11.50 -6.79
C TRP A 72 -4.11 11.49 -5.29
N ARG A 73 -5.16 12.20 -4.84
CA ARG A 73 -5.63 12.14 -3.44
C ARG A 73 -6.17 10.75 -3.07
N ASN A 74 -6.99 10.15 -3.93
CA ASN A 74 -7.54 8.81 -3.72
C ASN A 74 -6.42 7.76 -3.69
N ARG A 75 -5.47 7.86 -4.63
CA ARG A 75 -4.28 7.02 -4.68
C ARG A 75 -3.47 7.10 -3.38
N MET A 76 -3.14 8.31 -2.93
CA MET A 76 -2.43 8.52 -1.66
C MET A 76 -3.18 7.92 -0.47
N ALA A 77 -4.51 8.07 -0.42
CA ALA A 77 -5.32 7.52 0.65
C ALA A 77 -5.28 5.98 0.71
N LYS A 78 -5.26 5.29 -0.44
CA LYS A 78 -5.14 3.82 -0.51
C LYS A 78 -3.78 3.35 0.02
N PHE A 79 -2.67 3.94 -0.43
CA PHE A 79 -1.34 3.53 0.03
C PHE A 79 -1.09 3.85 1.51
N ASN A 80 -1.50 5.03 1.98
CA ASN A 80 -1.42 5.35 3.40
C ASN A 80 -2.24 4.35 4.25
N SER A 81 -3.39 3.88 3.76
CA SER A 81 -4.18 2.87 4.46
C SER A 81 -3.43 1.55 4.62
N ILE A 82 -2.66 1.13 3.61
CA ILE A 82 -1.78 -0.05 3.70
C ILE A 82 -0.73 0.19 4.78
N THR A 83 -0.01 1.32 4.71
CA THR A 83 1.04 1.66 5.68
C THR A 83 0.52 1.67 7.13
N GLU A 84 -0.68 2.19 7.38
CA GLU A 84 -1.27 2.17 8.73
C GLU A 84 -1.64 0.76 9.19
N GLN A 85 -2.19 -0.08 8.31
CA GLN A 85 -2.53 -1.47 8.66
C GLN A 85 -1.30 -2.29 9.03
N LEU A 86 -0.17 -2.06 8.36
CA LEU A 86 1.10 -2.74 8.66
C LEU A 86 1.65 -2.41 10.06
N LYS A 87 1.25 -1.29 10.67
CA LYS A 87 1.62 -0.97 12.06
C LYS A 87 0.85 -1.82 13.08
N GLY A 88 -0.26 -2.44 12.67
CA GLY A 88 -1.09 -3.29 13.49
C GLY A 88 -0.38 -4.55 14.00
N ARG A 89 -0.82 -5.04 15.17
CA ARG A 89 -0.25 -6.23 15.81
C ARG A 89 -0.26 -7.43 14.87
N GLU A 90 -1.39 -7.67 14.20
CA GLU A 90 -1.57 -8.84 13.33
C GLU A 90 -0.53 -8.87 12.20
N CYS A 91 -0.33 -7.74 11.51
CA CYS A 91 0.66 -7.64 10.44
C CYS A 91 2.09 -7.84 10.95
N LYS A 92 2.42 -7.26 12.11
CA LYS A 92 3.74 -7.44 12.75
C LYS A 92 4.01 -8.90 13.10
N VAL A 93 3.01 -9.62 13.62
CA VAL A 93 3.13 -11.05 13.93
C VAL A 93 3.36 -11.88 12.66
N VAL A 94 2.52 -11.69 11.64
CA VAL A 94 2.64 -12.41 10.36
C VAL A 94 4.02 -12.21 9.74
N LEU A 95 4.46 -10.96 9.58
CA LEU A 95 5.75 -10.64 8.98
C LEU A 95 6.93 -11.09 9.85
N GLY A 96 6.80 -10.98 11.18
CA GLY A 96 7.82 -11.41 12.13
C GLY A 96 8.07 -12.92 12.09
N VAL A 97 7.00 -13.72 12.10
CA VAL A 97 7.08 -15.19 12.01
C VAL A 97 7.69 -15.62 10.68
N LEU A 98 7.21 -15.09 9.55
CA LEU A 98 7.74 -15.45 8.23
C LEU A 98 9.21 -15.00 8.06
N THR A 99 9.62 -13.91 8.70
CA THR A 99 11.02 -13.49 8.74
C THR A 99 11.88 -14.49 9.52
N ALA A 100 11.43 -14.92 10.70
CA ALA A 100 12.13 -15.92 11.50
C ALA A 100 12.23 -17.28 10.79
N ALA A 101 11.17 -17.67 10.07
CA ALA A 101 11.12 -18.86 9.23
C ALA A 101 11.96 -18.74 7.94
N LYS A 102 12.53 -17.56 7.65
CA LYS A 102 13.27 -17.27 6.41
C LYS A 102 12.45 -17.55 5.14
N SER A 103 11.13 -17.34 5.20
CA SER A 103 10.23 -17.54 4.08
C SER A 103 10.62 -16.66 2.88
N LYS A 104 10.49 -17.21 1.67
CA LYS A 104 10.70 -16.46 0.42
C LYS A 104 9.65 -15.36 0.22
N MET A 105 8.47 -15.50 0.82
CA MET A 105 7.40 -14.50 0.73
C MET A 105 7.81 -13.13 1.28
N ILE A 106 8.66 -13.11 2.33
CA ILE A 106 9.19 -11.85 2.88
C ILE A 106 10.04 -11.08 1.86
N LYS A 107 10.76 -11.77 0.99
CA LYS A 107 11.56 -11.10 -0.06
C LYS A 107 10.64 -10.39 -1.06
N ARG A 108 9.58 -11.07 -1.51
CA ARG A 108 8.59 -10.49 -2.42
C ARG A 108 7.87 -9.31 -1.76
N TRP A 109 7.40 -9.51 -0.53
CA TRP A 109 6.71 -8.45 0.22
C TRP A 109 7.57 -7.19 0.38
N LYS A 110 8.86 -7.32 0.71
CA LYS A 110 9.77 -6.18 0.83
C LYS A 110 9.94 -5.39 -0.46
N LEU A 111 9.94 -6.05 -1.62
CA LEU A 111 10.00 -5.36 -2.91
C LEU A 111 8.74 -4.53 -3.13
N LEU A 112 7.56 -5.09 -2.82
CA LEU A 112 6.29 -4.38 -2.94
C LEU A 112 6.14 -3.25 -1.93
N ASP A 113 6.64 -3.40 -0.71
CA ASP A 113 6.63 -2.36 0.32
C ASP A 113 7.46 -1.13 -0.11
N ASN A 114 8.59 -1.37 -0.79
CA ASN A 114 9.36 -0.29 -1.42
C ASN A 114 8.55 0.38 -2.54
N SER A 115 7.93 -0.39 -3.43
CA SER A 115 7.08 0.16 -4.50
C SER A 115 5.87 0.95 -3.97
N ILE A 116 5.26 0.52 -2.86
CA ILE A 116 4.23 1.28 -2.15
C ILE A 116 4.77 2.63 -1.68
N THR A 117 5.97 2.63 -1.10
CA THR A 117 6.63 3.85 -0.61
C THR A 117 6.91 4.83 -1.74
N ASP A 118 7.47 4.33 -2.85
CA ASP A 118 7.75 5.14 -4.05
C ASP A 118 6.46 5.73 -4.62
N ALA A 119 5.43 4.90 -4.82
CA ALA A 119 4.12 5.34 -5.33
C ALA A 119 3.43 6.37 -4.41
N ASN A 120 3.62 6.25 -3.09
CA ASN A 120 3.07 7.21 -2.14
C ASN A 120 3.80 8.56 -2.20
N ASN A 121 5.12 8.55 -2.41
CA ASN A 121 5.90 9.77 -2.57
C ASN A 121 5.57 10.47 -3.89
N GLU A 122 5.47 9.72 -4.99
CA GLU A 122 5.01 10.25 -6.28
C GLU A 122 3.63 10.92 -6.17
N ALA A 123 2.66 10.25 -5.52
CA ALA A 123 1.34 10.82 -5.32
C ALA A 123 1.37 12.12 -4.49
N LYS A 124 2.25 12.21 -3.48
CA LYS A 124 2.43 13.44 -2.68
C LYS A 124 2.98 14.59 -3.51
N ASP A 125 4.00 14.31 -4.31
CA ASP A 125 4.63 15.33 -5.15
C ASP A 125 3.66 15.83 -6.23
N ASN A 126 2.89 14.94 -6.85
CA ASN A 126 1.86 15.29 -7.83
C ASN A 126 0.73 16.12 -7.22
N VAL A 127 0.21 15.76 -6.04
CA VAL A 127 -0.79 16.58 -5.34
C VAL A 127 -0.22 17.97 -5.04
N LYS A 128 1.03 18.08 -4.59
CA LYS A 128 1.67 19.37 -4.29
C LYS A 128 1.83 20.22 -5.55
N TYR A 129 2.27 19.61 -6.64
CA TYR A 129 2.46 20.29 -7.94
C TYR A 129 1.13 20.81 -8.49
N LEU A 130 0.12 19.93 -8.63
CA LEU A 130 -1.20 20.30 -9.15
C LEU A 130 -1.89 21.35 -8.29
N SER A 131 -1.81 21.22 -6.95
CA SER A 131 -2.35 22.24 -6.02
C SER A 131 -1.64 23.59 -6.12
N THR A 132 -0.39 23.62 -6.60
CA THR A 132 0.36 24.85 -6.80
C THR A 132 0.04 25.47 -8.15
N LEU A 133 -0.08 24.66 -9.21
CA LEU A 133 -0.50 25.13 -10.52
C LEU A 133 -1.88 25.81 -10.47
N ASP A 134 -2.85 25.20 -9.80
CA ASP A 134 -4.21 25.74 -9.66
C ASP A 134 -4.20 27.19 -9.11
N LYS A 135 -3.40 27.42 -8.05
CA LYS A 135 -3.21 28.75 -7.43
C LYS A 135 -2.55 29.79 -8.34
N HIS A 136 -1.82 29.37 -9.37
CA HIS A 136 -1.15 30.28 -10.31
C HIS A 136 -1.91 30.42 -11.63
N VAL A 137 -2.91 29.56 -11.90
CA VAL A 137 -3.79 29.61 -13.07
C VAL A 137 -5.11 30.37 -12.78
N GLU A 138 -5.52 30.46 -11.50
CA GLU A 138 -6.64 31.30 -11.04
C GLU A 138 -6.61 32.76 -11.58
N PRO A 139 -5.46 33.48 -11.61
CA PRO A 139 -5.41 34.86 -12.10
C PRO A 139 -5.68 35.02 -13.60
N LEU A 140 -5.61 33.94 -14.40
CA LEU A 140 -5.79 33.99 -15.85
C LEU A 140 -7.24 33.68 -16.29
N SER A 141 -8.01 33.01 -15.44
CA SER A 141 -9.41 32.65 -15.73
C SER A 141 -10.41 33.77 -15.37
N THR A 142 -10.01 34.69 -14.50
CA THR A 142 -10.76 35.91 -14.16
C THR A 142 -10.26 37.16 -14.91
N GLY A 143 -9.39 36.97 -15.91
CA GLY A 143 -8.97 38.03 -16.83
C GLY A 143 -10.14 38.47 -17.70
N THR A 144 -11.00 39.33 -17.14
CA THR A 144 -11.94 40.12 -17.92
C THR A 144 -11.11 41.00 -18.86
N PRO A 145 -11.36 41.00 -20.19
CA PRO A 145 -10.65 41.87 -21.13
C PRO A 145 -10.87 43.36 -20.83
#